data_AF-A0A1C6HLE7-F1
#
_entry.id   AF-A0A1C6HLE7-F1
#
_cell.length_a   1.000
_cell.length_b   1.000
_cell.length_c   1.000
_cell.angle_alpha   90.00
_cell.angle_beta   90.00
_cell.angle_gamma   90.00
#
_symmetry.space_group_name_H-M   'P 1'
#
loop_
_entity.id
_entity.type
_entity.pdbx_description
1 polymer ?
#
loop_
_entity_poly.entity_id
_entity_poly.type
_entity_poly.pdbx_seq_one_letter_code
_entity_poly.pdbx_strand_id
1 'polypeptide(L)'
;MNKKQKGSVWLLALVAMISIFVVSGCAKLASAINDIKGSLIGNQYTIYTYDNFGNLVLETSGKKIDIAGNPVKTTSYDENGKVITGYELSSVITITIDGNEIESCGDTCIFVQKGLTPDVDFTTETIKSSSGIFDITSISAKLNQYKNKFGKARVVVIKSQLGNPIMAFSGDSVYWEIPEDLPKMTKLMIDGKALYIHRANFQIIDKELIE
;
A
#
# COMPACT_ATOMS: atom_id res chain seq x y z
N MET A 1 8.19 37.22 53.12
CA MET A 1 7.66 37.25 51.74
C MET A 1 6.21 37.72 51.76
N ASN A 2 5.91 38.87 51.14
CA ASN A 2 4.61 39.56 51.25
C ASN A 2 3.49 38.81 50.47
N LYS A 3 2.22 38.88 50.92
CA LYS A 3 1.08 38.18 50.29
C LYS A 3 0.97 38.43 48.77
N LYS A 4 1.35 39.63 48.29
CA LYS A 4 1.41 39.98 46.85
C LYS A 4 2.48 39.19 46.06
N GLN A 5 3.63 38.89 46.66
CA GLN A 5 4.70 38.11 46.00
C GLN A 5 4.33 36.63 45.86
N LYS A 6 3.59 36.06 46.82
CA LYS A 6 3.16 34.65 46.77
C LYS A 6 2.17 34.38 45.62
N GLY A 7 1.26 35.33 45.33
CA GLY A 7 0.30 35.20 44.22
C GLY A 7 0.95 35.30 42.84
N SER A 8 1.96 36.16 42.67
CA SER A 8 2.68 36.32 41.41
C SER A 8 3.54 35.10 41.07
N VAL A 9 4.18 34.47 42.07
CA VAL A 9 4.96 33.23 41.88
C VAL A 9 4.07 32.04 41.51
N TRP A 10 2.87 31.95 42.09
CA TRP A 10 1.89 30.90 41.75
C TRP A 10 1.34 31.05 40.33
N LEU A 11 1.08 32.28 39.89
CA LEU A 11 0.64 32.58 38.52
C LEU A 11 1.71 32.23 37.48
N LEU A 12 2.98 32.56 37.78
CA LEU A 12 4.13 32.21 36.92
C LEU A 12 4.35 30.70 36.82
N ALA A 13 4.18 29.95 37.92
CA ALA A 13 4.30 28.50 37.92
C ALA A 13 3.19 27.82 37.10
N LEU A 14 1.96 28.35 37.13
CA LEU A 14 0.82 27.82 36.39
C LEU A 14 0.96 28.08 34.87
N VAL A 15 1.47 29.26 34.48
CA VAL A 15 1.77 29.59 33.08
C VAL A 15 2.93 28.74 32.54
N ALA A 16 3.94 28.45 33.36
CA ALA A 16 5.04 27.56 33.01
C ALA A 16 4.60 26.09 32.85
N MET A 17 3.65 25.63 33.66
CA MET A 17 3.13 24.25 33.59
C MET A 17 2.21 24.03 32.38
N ILE A 18 1.41 25.04 32.00
CA ILE A 18 0.56 24.99 30.80
C ILE A 18 1.40 25.03 29.52
N SER A 19 2.52 25.76 29.51
CA SER A 19 3.40 25.84 28.34
C SER A 19 4.15 24.52 28.05
N ILE A 20 4.34 23.64 29.04
CA ILE A 20 4.93 22.31 28.82
C ILE A 20 3.96 21.33 28.12
N PHE A 21 2.65 21.47 28.35
CA PHE A 21 1.65 20.61 27.70
C PHE A 21 1.33 21.01 26.26
N VAL A 22 1.49 22.29 25.89
CA VAL A 22 1.14 22.76 24.53
C VAL A 22 2.23 22.44 23.50
N VAL A 23 3.50 22.35 23.91
CA VAL A 23 4.62 22.10 22.96
C VAL A 23 4.78 20.61 22.61
N SER A 24 4.23 19.71 23.44
CA SER A 24 4.30 18.25 23.21
C SER A 24 3.32 17.74 22.15
N GLY A 25 2.26 18.51 21.86
CA GLY A 25 1.16 18.11 20.97
C GLY A 25 1.39 18.45 19.49
N CYS A 26 2.05 19.57 19.18
CA CYS A 26 2.25 20.00 17.80
C CYS A 26 3.43 19.28 17.11
N ALA A 27 4.45 18.86 17.86
CA ALA A 27 5.62 18.17 17.28
C ALA A 27 5.29 16.73 16.87
N LYS A 28 4.44 16.02 17.63
CA LYS A 28 4.07 14.63 17.33
C LYS A 28 3.15 14.49 16.11
N LEU A 29 2.25 15.44 15.88
CA LEU A 29 1.35 15.40 14.71
C LEU A 29 2.08 15.73 13.40
N ALA A 30 3.07 16.64 13.43
CA ALA A 30 3.87 16.98 12.26
C ALA A 30 4.95 15.93 11.93
N SER A 31 5.43 15.18 12.93
CA SER A 31 6.48 14.16 12.73
C SER A 31 5.93 12.81 12.27
N ALA A 32 4.67 12.47 12.57
CA ALA A 32 4.07 11.18 12.20
C ALA A 32 3.84 11.03 10.68
N ILE A 33 3.76 12.13 9.94
CA ILE A 33 3.52 12.13 8.49
C ILE A 33 4.85 12.19 7.70
N ASN A 34 5.97 12.50 8.36
CA ASN A 34 7.25 12.75 7.70
C ASN A 34 8.06 11.47 7.40
N ASP A 35 7.74 10.32 8.00
CA ASP A 35 8.56 9.10 7.88
C ASP A 35 7.69 7.83 7.86
N ILE A 36 6.75 7.71 6.92
CA ILE A 36 6.08 6.41 6.69
C ILE A 36 7.12 5.47 6.05
N LYS A 37 7.75 4.69 6.92
CA LYS A 37 8.75 3.66 6.62
C LYS A 37 8.27 2.38 7.28
N GLY A 38 7.92 1.39 6.47
CA GLY A 38 7.52 0.08 6.93
C GLY A 38 8.51 -0.96 6.43
N SER A 39 8.56 -2.11 7.11
CA SER A 39 9.51 -3.17 6.77
C SER A 39 8.83 -4.52 6.78
N LEU A 40 9.10 -5.31 5.74
CA LEU A 40 8.70 -6.70 5.64
C LEU A 40 9.91 -7.55 6.05
N ILE A 41 9.99 -7.86 7.36
CA ILE A 41 11.08 -8.66 7.95
C ILE A 41 10.56 -10.04 8.34
N GLY A 42 11.37 -11.06 8.13
CA GLY A 42 11.11 -12.42 8.61
C GLY A 42 10.45 -13.33 7.58
N ASN A 43 10.09 -12.81 6.40
CA ASN A 43 9.58 -13.58 5.28
C ASN A 43 10.33 -13.20 4.00
N GLN A 44 10.57 -14.21 3.14
CA GLN A 44 11.06 -13.94 1.79
C GLN A 44 9.88 -13.52 0.92
N TYR A 45 10.06 -12.47 0.12
CA TYR A 45 9.08 -12.05 -0.89
C TYR A 45 9.72 -12.01 -2.27
N THR A 46 8.89 -12.29 -3.28
CA THR A 46 9.15 -11.94 -4.67
C THR A 46 8.34 -10.70 -5.01
N ILE A 47 8.99 -9.71 -5.61
CA ILE A 47 8.42 -8.42 -5.95
C ILE A 47 8.35 -8.34 -7.46
N TYR A 48 7.13 -8.14 -7.96
CA TYR A 48 6.85 -7.96 -9.37
C TYR A 48 6.41 -6.53 -9.61
N THR A 49 7.09 -5.84 -10.51
CA THR A 49 6.74 -4.49 -10.95
C THR A 49 6.13 -4.56 -12.33
N TYR A 50 4.94 -3.98 -12.49
CA TYR A 50 4.18 -3.94 -13.74
C TYR A 50 3.92 -2.50 -14.16
N ASP A 51 3.93 -2.29 -15.48
CA ASP A 51 3.47 -1.03 -16.05
C ASP A 51 1.95 -0.83 -15.86
N ASN A 52 1.43 0.31 -16.30
CA ASN A 52 0.00 0.64 -16.20
C ASN A 52 -0.90 -0.31 -17.00
N PHE A 53 -0.35 -1.00 -18.01
CA PHE A 53 -1.07 -1.95 -18.85
C PHE A 53 -1.04 -3.37 -18.26
N GLY A 54 -0.25 -3.62 -17.22
CA GLY A 54 -0.11 -4.94 -16.60
C GLY A 54 0.98 -5.80 -17.22
N ASN A 55 1.93 -5.22 -17.97
CA ASN A 55 3.10 -5.94 -18.47
C ASN A 55 4.19 -5.97 -17.40
N LEU A 56 4.84 -7.12 -17.22
CA LEU A 56 5.93 -7.28 -16.26
C LEU A 56 7.17 -6.48 -16.73
N VAL A 57 7.67 -5.61 -15.86
CA VAL A 57 8.83 -4.76 -16.11
C VAL A 57 10.05 -5.28 -15.36
N LEU A 58 9.86 -5.69 -14.10
CA LEU A 58 10.94 -6.13 -13.23
C LEU A 58 10.45 -7.21 -12.25
N GLU A 59 11.26 -8.24 -12.06
CA GLU A 59 11.10 -9.24 -11.01
C GLU A 59 12.34 -9.23 -10.11
N THR A 60 12.12 -9.09 -8.81
CA THR A 60 13.19 -9.14 -7.79
C THR A 60 12.75 -9.96 -6.60
N SER A 61 13.67 -10.39 -5.75
CA SER A 61 13.32 -11.11 -4.52
C SER A 61 14.31 -10.82 -3.41
N GLY A 62 13.83 -10.89 -2.17
CA GLY A 62 14.68 -10.68 -0.99
C GLY A 62 14.00 -11.08 0.32
N LYS A 63 14.74 -10.99 1.41
CA LYS A 63 14.29 -11.39 2.76
C LYS A 63 14.05 -10.22 3.70
N LYS A 64 14.75 -9.12 3.49
CA LYS A 64 14.57 -7.87 4.20
C LYS A 64 14.16 -6.81 3.18
N ILE A 65 12.91 -6.38 3.28
CA ILE A 65 12.34 -5.39 2.37
C ILE A 65 11.90 -4.19 3.19
N ASP A 66 12.57 -3.06 3.02
CA ASP A 66 12.16 -1.79 3.62
C ASP A 66 11.46 -0.94 2.54
N ILE A 67 10.34 -0.31 2.88
CA ILE A 67 9.54 0.50 1.95
C ILE A 67 9.33 1.88 2.57
N ALA A 68 9.84 2.91 1.89
CA ALA A 68 9.72 4.29 2.31
C ALA A 68 8.85 5.08 1.32
N GLY A 69 7.85 5.80 1.84
CA GLY A 69 7.08 6.75 1.03
C GLY A 69 7.77 8.10 1.00
N ASN A 70 7.78 8.76 -0.16
CA ASN A 70 8.33 10.10 -0.27
C ASN A 70 7.25 11.16 0.02
N PRO A 71 7.28 11.93 1.12
CA PRO A 71 6.23 12.91 1.41
C PRO A 71 6.32 14.13 0.47
N VAL A 72 5.17 14.53 -0.08
CA VAL A 72 5.01 15.76 -0.87
C VAL A 72 4.23 16.77 -0.07
N LYS A 73 4.75 18.00 -0.01
CA LYS A 73 4.08 19.13 0.64
C LYS A 73 2.83 19.50 -0.16
N THR A 74 1.66 19.45 0.47
CA THR A 74 0.40 19.91 -0.10
C THR A 74 -0.06 21.19 0.59
N THR A 75 -0.78 22.02 -0.15
CA THR A 75 -1.31 23.29 0.34
C THR A 75 -2.83 23.25 0.23
N SER A 76 -3.53 23.41 1.35
CA SER A 76 -4.98 23.54 1.41
C SER A 76 -5.37 24.85 2.10
N TYR A 77 -6.66 25.19 2.07
CA TYR A 77 -7.21 26.38 2.72
C TYR A 77 -8.26 25.95 3.73
N ASP A 78 -8.22 26.52 4.94
CA ASP A 78 -9.33 26.37 5.89
C ASP A 78 -10.52 27.25 5.50
N GLU A 79 -11.63 27.09 6.25
CA GLU A 79 -12.86 27.85 6.07
C GLU A 79 -12.66 29.37 6.20
N ASN A 80 -11.52 29.82 6.75
CA ASN A 80 -11.15 31.23 6.91
C ASN A 80 -10.16 31.72 5.84
N GLY A 81 -9.85 30.89 4.83
CA GLY A 81 -8.92 31.23 3.76
C GLY A 81 -7.44 31.20 4.18
N LYS A 82 -7.12 30.64 5.35
CA LYS A 82 -5.74 30.50 5.80
C LYS A 82 -5.10 29.29 5.13
N VAL A 83 -3.89 29.50 4.62
CA VAL A 83 -3.06 28.44 4.05
C VAL A 83 -2.67 27.42 5.14
N ILE A 84 -3.10 26.18 4.97
CA ILE A 84 -2.65 25.02 5.73
C ILE A 84 -1.65 24.24 4.88
N THR A 85 -0.52 23.92 5.47
CA THR A 85 0.44 22.97 4.88
C THR A 85 0.10 21.56 5.37
N GLY A 86 -0.27 20.69 4.44
CA GLY A 86 -0.38 19.25 4.64
C GLY A 86 0.82 18.52 4.02
N TYR A 87 0.95 17.23 4.33
CA TYR A 87 1.89 16.34 3.67
C TYR A 87 1.11 15.12 3.20
N GLU A 88 1.23 14.78 1.92
CA GLU A 88 0.68 13.55 1.35
C GLU A 88 1.80 12.70 0.79
N LEU A 89 1.72 11.38 0.92
CA LEU A 89 2.71 10.51 0.31
C LEU A 89 2.68 10.64 -1.21
N SER A 90 3.84 10.81 -1.82
CA SER A 90 4.04 10.81 -3.26
C SER A 90 3.59 9.50 -3.89
N SER A 91 3.50 9.53 -5.21
CA SER A 91 3.46 8.36 -6.08
C SER A 91 4.79 7.59 -6.12
N VAL A 92 5.87 8.19 -5.61
CA VAL A 92 7.21 7.61 -5.52
C VAL A 92 7.36 6.85 -4.21
N ILE A 93 7.75 5.58 -4.31
CA ILE A 93 8.19 4.76 -3.17
C ILE A 93 9.63 4.30 -3.41
N THR A 94 10.41 4.22 -2.33
CA THR A 94 11.73 3.61 -2.33
C THR A 94 11.61 2.24 -1.70
N ILE A 95 11.98 1.20 -2.44
CA ILE A 95 11.96 -0.20 -2.02
C ILE A 95 13.42 -0.62 -1.84
N THR A 96 13.83 -0.94 -0.62
CA THR A 96 15.16 -1.48 -0.31
C THR A 96 15.07 -2.98 -0.12
N ILE A 97 15.73 -3.75 -0.97
CA ILE A 97 15.74 -5.22 -0.97
C ILE A 97 17.14 -5.70 -0.60
N ASP A 98 17.28 -6.31 0.58
CA ASP A 98 18.55 -6.86 1.07
C ASP A 98 19.74 -5.88 0.95
N GLY A 99 19.47 -4.58 1.11
CA GLY A 99 20.47 -3.50 1.06
C GLY A 99 20.63 -2.81 -0.30
N ASN A 100 19.91 -3.23 -1.34
CA ASN A 100 19.89 -2.57 -2.65
C ASN A 100 18.57 -1.82 -2.87
N GLU A 101 18.61 -0.64 -3.48
CA GLU A 101 17.44 0.22 -3.62
C GLU A 101 16.84 0.19 -5.03
N ILE A 102 15.51 0.30 -5.06
CA ILE A 102 14.69 0.52 -6.24
C ILE A 102 13.77 1.70 -5.94
N GLU A 103 13.84 2.74 -6.73
CA GLU A 103 12.86 3.82 -6.70
C GLU A 103 11.79 3.55 -7.75
N SER A 104 10.54 3.35 -7.31
CA SER A 104 9.42 3.12 -8.20
C SER A 104 8.49 4.33 -8.16
N CYS A 105 8.20 4.90 -9.33
CA CYS A 105 7.28 6.01 -9.51
C CYS A 105 6.20 5.60 -10.50
N GLY A 106 4.98 5.43 -10.02
CA GLY A 106 3.84 5.24 -10.91
C GLY A 106 3.52 3.79 -11.29
N ASP A 107 4.42 2.83 -11.06
CA ASP A 107 4.21 1.43 -11.42
C ASP A 107 3.39 0.65 -10.38
N THR A 108 2.77 -0.43 -10.83
CA THR A 108 2.09 -1.40 -9.95
C THR A 108 3.14 -2.33 -9.35
N CYS A 109 3.28 -2.38 -8.02
CA CYS A 109 4.21 -3.30 -7.35
C CYS A 109 3.45 -4.34 -6.52
N ILE A 110 3.76 -5.62 -6.73
CA ILE A 110 3.12 -6.76 -6.05
C ILE A 110 4.20 -7.57 -5.33
N PHE A 111 4.08 -7.68 -4.01
CA PHE A 111 5.01 -8.38 -3.12
C PHE A 111 4.35 -9.67 -2.65
N VAL A 112 4.78 -10.79 -3.23
CA VAL A 112 4.23 -12.13 -2.96
C VAL A 112 5.08 -12.83 -1.94
N GLN A 113 4.51 -13.17 -0.77
CA GLN A 113 5.24 -13.94 0.24
C GLN A 113 5.56 -15.34 -0.29
N LYS A 114 6.77 -15.82 0.00
CA LYS A 114 7.19 -17.19 -0.32
C LYS A 114 6.18 -18.22 0.18
N GLY A 115 5.76 -19.10 -0.74
CA GLY A 115 4.76 -20.13 -0.52
C GLY A 115 3.34 -19.72 -0.88
N LEU A 116 3.12 -18.48 -1.32
CA LEU A 116 1.90 -18.07 -2.03
C LEU A 116 2.20 -18.10 -3.53
N THR A 117 1.42 -18.87 -4.28
CA THR A 117 1.57 -19.00 -5.74
C THR A 117 0.28 -18.60 -6.43
N PRO A 118 0.33 -17.83 -7.52
CA PRO A 118 -0.87 -17.53 -8.30
C PRO A 118 -1.41 -18.80 -8.95
N ASP A 119 -2.73 -18.96 -8.94
CA ASP A 119 -3.40 -20.01 -9.72
C ASP A 119 -3.38 -19.69 -11.21
N VAL A 120 -3.35 -18.39 -11.53
CA VAL A 120 -3.34 -17.87 -12.90
C VAL A 120 -2.41 -16.67 -13.01
N ASP A 121 -1.53 -16.68 -14.00
CA ASP A 121 -0.78 -15.53 -14.49
C ASP A 121 -1.36 -15.13 -15.85
N PHE A 122 -1.99 -13.97 -15.93
CA PHE A 122 -2.65 -13.48 -17.13
C PHE A 122 -1.70 -12.81 -18.12
N THR A 123 -0.46 -12.50 -17.71
CA THR A 123 0.53 -11.77 -18.52
C THR A 123 1.24 -12.67 -19.52
N THR A 124 1.47 -13.93 -19.15
CA THR A 124 2.14 -14.93 -20.00
C THR A 124 1.32 -15.34 -21.22
N GLU A 125 -0.02 -15.26 -21.13
CA GLU A 125 -0.92 -15.65 -22.24
C GLU A 125 -1.11 -14.53 -23.27
N THR A 126 -0.93 -13.26 -22.88
CA THR A 126 -0.97 -12.10 -23.79
C THR A 126 0.14 -12.18 -24.86
N ILE A 127 1.29 -12.78 -24.55
CA ILE A 127 2.41 -12.93 -25.48
C ILE A 127 2.09 -13.89 -26.64
N LYS A 128 1.09 -14.78 -26.50
CA LYS A 128 0.69 -15.71 -27.57
C LYS A 128 -0.39 -15.16 -28.51
N SER A 129 -0.97 -14.01 -28.21
CA SER A 129 -2.06 -13.43 -29.00
C SER A 129 -1.64 -12.10 -29.61
N SER A 130 -0.83 -12.17 -30.66
CA SER A 130 -0.71 -11.06 -31.61
C SER A 130 -2.08 -10.79 -32.24
N SER A 131 -2.55 -9.56 -32.13
CA SER A 131 -3.75 -8.97 -32.76
C SER A 131 -4.97 -8.85 -31.85
N GLY A 132 -5.37 -7.61 -31.57
CA GLY A 132 -6.70 -7.29 -31.07
C GLY A 132 -6.64 -6.38 -29.86
N ILE A 133 -7.03 -5.12 -30.07
CA ILE A 133 -7.46 -4.19 -29.04
C ILE A 133 -8.31 -4.98 -28.04
N PHE A 134 -7.81 -5.15 -26.80
CA PHE A 134 -8.46 -5.94 -25.77
C PHE A 134 -9.78 -5.25 -25.38
N ASP A 135 -10.86 -5.69 -26.01
CA ASP A 135 -12.20 -5.37 -25.59
C ASP A 135 -12.45 -6.17 -24.30
N ILE A 136 -12.18 -5.55 -23.15
CA ILE A 136 -12.40 -6.05 -21.79
C ILE A 136 -13.92 -6.14 -21.54
N THR A 137 -14.62 -6.97 -22.30
CA THR A 137 -16.08 -7.07 -22.23
C THR A 137 -16.57 -7.80 -20.98
N SER A 138 -15.69 -8.46 -20.21
CA SER A 138 -15.84 -8.62 -18.74
C SER A 138 -14.66 -9.37 -18.14
N ILE A 139 -14.18 -8.93 -16.96
CA ILE A 139 -13.28 -9.75 -16.12
C ILE A 139 -13.89 -11.15 -15.87
N SER A 140 -15.21 -11.23 -15.76
CA SER A 140 -15.96 -12.48 -15.59
C SER A 140 -15.67 -13.49 -16.71
N ALA A 141 -15.73 -13.09 -17.99
CA ALA A 141 -15.44 -14.00 -19.10
C ALA A 141 -14.01 -14.56 -19.03
N LYS A 142 -13.03 -13.76 -18.63
CA LYS A 142 -11.65 -14.22 -18.46
C LYS A 142 -11.53 -15.17 -17.26
N LEU A 143 -12.17 -14.88 -16.13
CA LEU A 143 -12.15 -15.75 -14.95
C LEU A 143 -12.84 -17.10 -15.20
N ASN A 144 -13.94 -17.11 -15.95
CA ASN A 144 -14.68 -18.33 -16.29
C ASN A 144 -13.78 -19.34 -17.05
N GLN A 145 -12.89 -18.86 -17.93
CA GLN A 145 -11.92 -19.71 -18.63
C GLN A 145 -10.96 -20.43 -17.68
N TYR A 146 -10.68 -19.86 -16.50
CA TYR A 146 -9.78 -20.44 -15.51
C TYR A 146 -10.50 -20.94 -14.25
N LYS A 147 -11.83 -21.06 -14.28
CA LYS A 147 -12.63 -21.55 -13.14
C LYS A 147 -12.08 -22.85 -12.53
N ASN A 148 -11.61 -23.76 -13.39
CA ASN A 148 -11.05 -25.05 -12.98
C ASN A 148 -9.67 -24.94 -12.32
N LYS A 149 -8.97 -23.82 -12.48
CA LYS A 149 -7.69 -23.55 -11.80
C LYS A 149 -7.91 -23.03 -10.38
N PHE A 150 -9.07 -22.43 -10.08
CA PHE A 150 -9.37 -21.94 -8.73
C PHE A 150 -9.82 -23.08 -7.83
N GLY A 151 -8.95 -23.52 -6.92
CA GLY A 151 -9.23 -24.65 -6.02
C GLY A 151 -10.10 -24.32 -4.82
N LYS A 152 -10.21 -23.04 -4.46
CA LYS A 152 -10.72 -22.61 -3.14
C LYS A 152 -11.92 -21.67 -3.22
N ALA A 153 -12.52 -21.39 -2.06
CA ALA A 153 -13.80 -20.69 -1.98
C ALA A 153 -13.78 -19.25 -2.51
N ARG A 154 -12.66 -18.53 -2.36
CA ARG A 154 -12.54 -17.12 -2.76
C ARG A 154 -11.40 -16.91 -3.73
N VAL A 155 -11.63 -16.09 -4.74
CA VAL A 155 -10.67 -15.74 -5.78
C VAL A 155 -10.28 -14.26 -5.64
N VAL A 156 -8.99 -14.01 -5.48
CA VAL A 156 -8.39 -12.67 -5.44
C VAL A 156 -7.76 -12.38 -6.79
N VAL A 157 -8.30 -11.38 -7.49
CA VAL A 157 -7.82 -10.95 -8.80
C VAL A 157 -7.08 -9.63 -8.63
N ILE A 158 -5.79 -9.62 -8.95
CA ILE A 158 -4.97 -8.40 -8.99
C ILE A 158 -4.95 -7.85 -10.41
N LYS A 159 -5.08 -6.54 -10.53
CA LYS A 159 -5.19 -5.81 -11.79
C LYS A 159 -4.26 -4.61 -11.79
N SER A 160 -3.82 -4.20 -12.97
CA SER A 160 -3.11 -2.93 -13.14
C SER A 160 -4.01 -1.75 -12.78
N GLN A 161 -3.43 -0.56 -12.71
CA GLN A 161 -4.18 0.69 -12.49
C GLN A 161 -5.27 0.93 -13.54
N LEU A 162 -5.05 0.49 -14.79
CA LEU A 162 -6.04 0.58 -15.86
C LEU A 162 -7.08 -0.57 -15.84
N GLY A 163 -6.99 -1.48 -14.87
CA GLY A 163 -7.95 -2.56 -14.69
C GLY A 163 -7.63 -3.84 -15.47
N ASN A 164 -6.48 -3.93 -16.13
CA ASN A 164 -6.05 -5.15 -16.81
C ASN A 164 -5.68 -6.24 -15.80
N PRO A 165 -6.27 -7.45 -15.86
CA PRO A 165 -5.91 -8.55 -14.97
C PRO A 165 -4.44 -8.94 -15.12
N ILE A 166 -3.72 -9.05 -13.99
CA ILE A 166 -2.30 -9.43 -13.92
C ILE A 166 -2.16 -10.87 -13.42
N MET A 167 -2.73 -11.16 -12.25
CA MET A 167 -2.68 -12.49 -11.64
C MET A 167 -3.90 -12.75 -10.77
N ALA A 168 -4.21 -14.02 -10.56
CA ALA A 168 -5.26 -14.45 -9.64
C ALA A 168 -4.78 -15.53 -8.68
N PHE A 169 -5.27 -15.44 -7.45
CA PHE A 169 -5.04 -16.39 -6.36
C PHE A 169 -6.37 -16.89 -5.85
N SER A 170 -6.40 -18.08 -5.26
CA SER A 170 -7.56 -18.61 -4.55
C SER A 170 -7.18 -18.95 -3.10
N GLY A 171 -8.12 -18.68 -2.19
CA GLY A 171 -7.99 -18.86 -0.74
C GLY A 171 -9.32 -19.25 -0.11
N ASP A 172 -9.27 -19.98 1.00
CA ASP A 172 -10.46 -20.23 1.83
C ASP A 172 -10.64 -19.07 2.83
N SER A 173 -9.54 -18.60 3.40
CA SER A 173 -9.49 -17.42 4.27
C SER A 173 -8.78 -16.27 3.57
N VAL A 174 -9.56 -15.30 3.12
CA VAL A 174 -9.08 -14.07 2.47
C VAL A 174 -9.55 -12.83 3.23
N TYR A 175 -8.65 -11.93 3.56
CA TYR A 175 -9.00 -10.60 4.07
C TYR A 175 -7.98 -9.55 3.63
N TRP A 176 -8.32 -8.28 3.80
CA TRP A 176 -7.43 -7.17 3.49
C TRP A 176 -7.35 -6.20 4.66
N GLU A 177 -6.21 -5.53 4.76
CA GLU A 177 -5.98 -4.44 5.71
C GLU A 177 -5.10 -3.36 5.07
N ILE A 178 -5.23 -2.12 5.55
CA ILE A 178 -4.32 -1.04 5.20
C ILE A 178 -3.27 -0.94 6.30
N PRO A 179 -2.02 -1.38 6.05
CA PRO A 179 -0.94 -1.22 7.01
C PRO A 179 -0.69 0.27 7.31
N GLU A 180 -0.65 0.64 8.59
CA GLU A 180 -0.41 2.02 9.05
C GLU A 180 1.03 2.46 8.81
N ASP A 181 1.97 1.51 8.77
CA ASP A 181 3.41 1.73 8.66
C ASP A 181 3.93 1.71 7.22
N LEU A 182 3.12 1.29 6.24
CA LEU A 182 3.54 1.16 4.84
C LEU A 182 2.90 2.20 3.92
N PRO A 183 3.65 2.76 2.97
CA PRO A 183 3.20 3.90 2.18
C PRO A 183 2.21 3.49 1.08
N LYS A 184 0.92 3.85 1.24
CA LYS A 184 -0.13 3.63 0.23
C LYS A 184 -0.14 2.19 -0.30
N MET A 185 -0.04 1.23 0.61
CA MET A 185 -0.12 -0.20 0.29
C MET A 185 -1.42 -0.80 0.81
N THR A 186 -1.87 -1.88 0.18
CA THR A 186 -2.89 -2.76 0.74
C THR A 186 -2.25 -4.12 0.98
N LYS A 187 -2.49 -4.70 2.15
CA LYS A 187 -2.07 -6.06 2.48
C LYS A 187 -3.27 -6.98 2.33
N LEU A 188 -3.14 -7.96 1.46
CA LEU A 188 -4.06 -9.07 1.30
C LEU A 188 -3.48 -10.28 2.03
N MET A 189 -4.31 -10.95 2.83
CA MET A 189 -3.96 -12.19 3.50
C MET A 189 -4.74 -13.32 2.87
N ILE A 190 -4.05 -14.32 2.34
CA ILE A 190 -4.61 -15.49 1.65
C ILE A 190 -4.08 -16.73 2.36
N ASP A 191 -4.95 -17.41 3.11
CA ASP A 191 -4.63 -18.62 3.88
C ASP A 191 -3.36 -18.47 4.75
N GLY A 192 -3.23 -17.32 5.42
CA GLY A 192 -2.10 -17.01 6.31
C GLY A 192 -0.83 -16.53 5.59
N LYS A 193 -0.86 -16.35 4.27
CA LYS A 193 0.23 -15.74 3.48
C LYS A 193 -0.12 -14.32 3.05
N ALA A 194 0.85 -13.43 3.17
CA ALA A 194 0.70 -12.04 2.83
C ALA A 194 1.01 -11.77 1.35
N LEU A 195 0.21 -10.89 0.77
CA LEU A 195 0.36 -10.31 -0.55
C LEU A 195 0.23 -8.80 -0.39
N TYR A 196 1.33 -8.06 -0.52
CA TYR A 196 1.26 -6.60 -0.47
C TYR A 196 1.16 -6.05 -1.88
N ILE A 197 0.27 -5.09 -2.08
CA ILE A 197 0.09 -4.42 -3.36
C ILE A 197 0.24 -2.91 -3.17
N HIS A 198 0.98 -2.28 -4.09
CA HIS A 198 1.09 -0.85 -4.22
C HIS A 198 0.61 -0.45 -5.61
N ARG A 199 -0.28 0.54 -5.69
CA ARG A 199 -0.86 1.05 -6.94
C ARG A 199 -1.47 -0.05 -7.83
N ALA A 200 -2.14 -1.02 -7.23
CA ALA A 200 -2.88 -2.05 -7.94
C ALA A 200 -4.38 -1.93 -7.63
N ASN A 201 -5.20 -2.36 -8.57
CA ASN A 201 -6.61 -2.62 -8.29
C ASN A 201 -6.77 -4.10 -7.91
N PHE A 202 -7.68 -4.43 -7.01
CA PHE A 202 -7.98 -5.83 -6.69
C PHE A 202 -9.48 -6.08 -6.53
N GLN A 203 -9.89 -7.32 -6.73
CA GLN A 203 -11.24 -7.80 -6.42
C GLN A 203 -11.15 -9.15 -5.72
N ILE A 204 -11.96 -9.33 -4.67
CA ILE A 204 -12.17 -10.61 -4.01
C ILE A 204 -13.56 -11.08 -4.41
N ILE A 205 -13.65 -12.25 -5.02
CA ILE A 205 -14.87 -12.77 -5.64
C ILE A 205 -15.11 -14.16 -5.05
N ASP A 206 -16.34 -14.44 -4.61
CA ASP A 206 -16.72 -15.80 -4.25
C ASP A 206 -16.71 -16.67 -5.51
N LYS A 207 -16.07 -17.84 -5.44
CA LYS A 207 -15.90 -18.72 -6.60
C LYS A 207 -17.25 -19.11 -7.24
N GLU A 208 -18.32 -19.16 -6.46
CA GLU A 208 -19.67 -19.44 -6.92
C GLU A 208 -20.21 -18.40 -7.92
N LEU A 209 -19.67 -17.18 -7.91
CA LEU A 209 -20.01 -16.11 -8.85
C LEU A 209 -19.21 -16.18 -10.17
N ILE A 210 -18.29 -17.15 -10.29
CA ILE A 210 -17.52 -17.41 -11.51
C ILE A 210 -18.19 -18.58 -12.23
N GLU A 211 -18.74 -18.32 -13.41
CA GLU A 211 -19.60 -19.25 -14.17
C GLU A 211 -18.80 -20.22 -15.03
#